data_AF-A0A7X1IYZ0-F1
#
_entry.id   AF-A0A7X1IYZ0-F1
#
_cell.length_a   1.000
_cell.length_b   1.000
_cell.length_c   1.000
_cell.angle_alpha   90.00
_cell.angle_beta   90.00
_cell.angle_gamma   90.00
#
_symmetry.space_group_name_H-M   'P 1'
#
loop_
_entity.id
_entity.type
_entity.pdbx_description
1 polymer ?
#
loop_
_entity_poly.entity_id
_entity_poly.type
_entity_poly.pdbx_seq_one_letter_code
_entity_poly.pdbx_strand_id
1 'polypeptide(L)' 'MKTCHRFSQIRQEFEQEIGFLGNHSELHAGKPAAKASAKHALSAKQQMAKALSRHVVRCPECG' A
#
# COMPACT_ATOMS: atom_id res chain seq x y z
N MET A 1 -18.93 -5.65 -3.77
CA MET A 1 -17.86 -5.95 -4.76
C MET A 1 -17.30 -7.31 -4.44
N LYS A 2 -17.23 -8.20 -5.41
CA LYS A 2 -16.48 -9.45 -5.23
C LYS A 2 -15.00 -9.15 -5.39
N THR A 3 -14.19 -9.62 -4.44
CA THR A 3 -12.72 -9.50 -4.50
C THR A 3 -12.14 -10.90 -4.45
N CYS A 4 -11.27 -11.17 -5.42
CA CYS A 4 -10.59 -12.42 -5.66
C CYS A 4 -9.32 -12.51 -4.79
N HIS A 5 -8.77 -13.71 -4.60
CA HIS A 5 -7.63 -13.94 -3.69
C HIS A 5 -6.42 -13.05 -4.03
N ARG A 6 -6.14 -12.88 -5.32
CA ARG A 6 -5.06 -12.02 -5.81
C ARG A 6 -5.24 -10.55 -5.44
N PHE A 7 -6.48 -10.03 -5.40
CA PHE A 7 -6.75 -8.67 -4.94
C PHE A 7 -6.36 -8.53 -3.46
N SER A 8 -6.77 -9.48 -2.63
CA SER A 8 -6.46 -9.48 -1.19
C SER A 8 -4.95 -9.58 -0.96
N GLN A 9 -4.25 -10.41 -1.73
CA GLN A 9 -2.80 -10.53 -1.64
C GLN A 9 -2.08 -9.21 -2.00
N ILE A 10 -2.42 -8.60 -3.14
CA ILE A 10 -1.84 -7.30 -3.55
C ILE A 10 -2.08 -6.25 -2.47
N ARG A 11 -3.31 -6.19 -1.94
CA ARG A 11 -3.66 -5.26 -0.87
C ARG A 11 -2.81 -5.51 0.38
N GLN A 12 -2.70 -6.76 0.82
CA GLN A 12 -1.97 -7.13 2.02
C GLN A 12 -0.47 -6.79 1.92
N GLU A 13 0.15 -7.04 0.77
CA GLU A 13 1.56 -6.69 0.51
C GLU A 13 1.80 -5.19 0.67
N PHE A 14 0.95 -4.36 0.05
CA PHE A 14 1.04 -2.90 0.21
C PHE A 14 0.75 -2.45 1.65
N GLU A 15 -0.26 -3.01 2.31
CA GLU A 15 -0.59 -2.67 3.70
C GLU A 15 0.56 -2.98 4.66
N GLN A 16 1.27 -4.09 4.45
CA GLN A 16 2.47 -4.44 5.20
C GLN A 16 3.61 -3.44 4.97
N GLU A 17 3.87 -3.06 3.71
CA GLU A 17 4.90 -2.06 3.38
C GLU A 17 4.57 -0.69 3.99
N ILE A 18 3.32 -0.24 3.86
CA ILE A 18 2.84 1.03 4.43
C ILE A 18 2.98 1.02 5.95
N GLY A 19 2.61 -0.09 6.60
CA GLY A 19 2.74 -0.26 8.04
C GLY A 19 4.20 -0.20 8.49
N PHE A 20 5.10 -0.89 7.78
CA PHE A 20 6.54 -0.85 8.04
C PHE A 20 7.10 0.58 7.92
N LEU A 21 6.77 1.27 6.84
CA LEU A 21 7.23 2.64 6.59
C LEU A 21 6.66 3.65 7.61
N GLY A 22 5.40 3.45 8.02
CA GLY A 22 4.76 4.22 9.08
C GLY A 22 5.46 4.04 10.42
N ASN A 23 5.63 2.80 10.88
CA ASN A 23 6.33 2.49 12.12
C ASN A 23 7.78 2.99 12.12
N HIS A 24 8.51 2.82 11.02
CA HIS A 24 9.86 3.38 10.88
C HIS A 24 9.87 4.92 10.99
N SER A 25 8.86 5.59 10.41
CA SER A 25 8.72 7.04 10.52
C SER A 25 8.49 7.49 11.97
N GLU A 26 7.62 6.79 12.70
CA GLU A 26 7.31 7.08 14.10
C GLU A 26 8.52 6.84 15.02
N LEU A 27 9.20 5.69 14.85
CA LEU A 27 10.40 5.33 15.63
C LEU A 27 11.57 6.28 15.41
N HIS A 28 11.66 6.92 14.24
CA HIS A 28 12.73 7.85 13.90
C HIS A 28 12.26 9.30 13.81
N ALA A 29 11.17 9.65 14.48
CA ALA A 29 10.60 11.00 14.48
C ALA A 29 11.68 12.08 14.71
N GLY A 30 11.64 13.13 13.89
CA GLY A 30 12.64 14.21 13.89
C GLY A 30 13.89 13.95 13.05
N LYS A 31 14.11 12.72 12.56
CA LYS A 31 15.21 12.41 11.62
C LYS A 31 14.78 12.57 10.16
N PRO A 32 15.68 12.94 9.23
CA PRO A 32 15.38 12.97 7.80
C PRO A 32 14.85 11.64 7.26
N ALA A 33 15.35 10.52 7.80
CA ALA A 33 14.90 9.17 7.45
C ALA A 33 13.40 8.96 7.73
N ALA A 34 12.88 9.50 8.84
CA ALA A 34 11.45 9.41 9.14
C ALA A 34 10.60 10.18 8.13
N LYS A 35 11.03 11.38 7.71
CA LYS A 35 10.35 12.16 6.68
C LYS A 35 10.33 11.43 5.33
N ALA A 36 11.43 10.78 4.97
CA ALA A 36 11.51 9.95 3.78
C ALA A 36 10.52 8.78 3.86
N SER A 37 10.54 8.01 4.96
CA SER A 37 9.62 6.87 5.15
C SER A 37 8.15 7.29 5.13
N ALA A 38 7.79 8.42 5.74
CA ALA A 38 6.43 8.96 5.67
C ALA A 38 6.02 9.28 4.22
N LYS A 39 6.91 9.91 3.44
CA LYS A 39 6.66 10.19 2.03
C LYS A 39 6.52 8.90 1.22
N HIS A 40 7.34 7.90 1.49
CA HIS A 40 7.24 6.59 0.84
C HIS A 40 5.92 5.90 1.20
N ALA A 41 5.47 5.94 2.45
CA ALA A 41 4.18 5.37 2.87
C ALA A 41 2.99 6.02 2.13
N LEU A 42 3.03 7.34 1.94
CA LEU A 42 2.01 8.06 1.16
C LEU A 42 2.04 7.64 -0.33
N SER A 43 3.22 7.51 -0.91
CA SER A 43 3.39 7.04 -2.29
C SER A 43 2.88 5.60 -2.45
N ALA A 44 3.21 4.71 -1.52
CA ALA A 44 2.76 3.32 -1.51
C ALA A 44 1.24 3.23 -1.44
N LYS A 45 0.56 4.05 -0.63
CA LYS A 45 -0.91 4.14 -0.62
C LYS A 45 -1.50 4.51 -1.99
N GLN A 46 -0.90 5.48 -2.68
CA GLN A 46 -1.35 5.88 -4.02
C GLN A 46 -1.11 4.78 -5.06
N GLN A 47 0.03 4.09 -4.98
CA GLN A 47 0.36 2.97 -5.86
C GLN A 47 -0.56 1.77 -5.63
N MET A 48 -0.86 1.45 -4.37
CA MET A 48 -1.85 0.44 -3.99
C MET A 48 -3.20 0.72 -4.64
N ALA A 49 -3.72 1.95 -4.49
CA ALA A 49 -5.01 2.32 -5.09
C ALA A 49 -5.00 2.14 -6.61
N LYS A 50 -3.91 2.51 -7.30
CA LYS A 50 -3.76 2.30 -8.75
C LYS A 50 -3.70 0.81 -9.12
N ALA A 51 -2.93 0.01 -8.37
CA ALA A 51 -2.79 -1.42 -8.60
C ALA A 51 -4.12 -2.15 -8.44
N LEU A 52 -4.86 -1.87 -7.36
CA LEU A 52 -6.17 -2.45 -7.08
C LEU A 52 -7.20 -2.02 -8.11
N SER A 53 -7.23 -0.73 -8.49
CA SER A 53 -8.15 -0.24 -9.53
C SER A 53 -7.88 -0.92 -10.87
N ARG A 54 -6.61 -1.05 -11.27
CA ARG A 54 -6.22 -1.76 -12.49
C ARG A 54 -6.58 -3.24 -12.42
N HIS A 55 -6.49 -3.84 -11.24
CA HIS A 55 -6.84 -5.24 -11.03
C HIS A 55 -8.33 -5.48 -11.22
N VAL A 56 -9.19 -4.69 -10.56
CA VAL A 56 -10.65 -4.79 -10.67
C VAL A 56 -11.12 -4.63 -12.12
N VAL A 57 -10.52 -3.71 -12.89
CA VAL A 57 -10.88 -3.52 -14.31
C VAL A 57 -10.52 -4.72 -15.20
N ARG A 58 -9.51 -5.51 -14.82
CA ARG A 58 -8.95 -6.58 -15.68
C ARG A 58 -9.30 -7.98 -15.23
N CYS A 59 -9.67 -8.17 -13.98
CA CYS A 59 -9.90 -9.49 -13.42
C CYS A 59 -11.38 -9.87 -13.57
N PRO A 60 -11.70 -11.02 -14.20
CA PRO A 60 -13.07 -11.44 -14.44
C PRO A 60 -13.83 -11.86 -13.17
N GLU A 61 -13.11 -12.16 -12.08
CA GLU A 61 -13.69 -12.54 -10.79
C GLU A 61 -13.96 -11.32 -9.89
N CYS A 62 -13.22 -10.25 -10.10
CA CYS A 62 -13.22 -9.07 -9.26
C CYS A 62 -14.15 -8.00 -9.87
N GLY A 63 -15.19 -7.59 -9.14
CA GLY A 63 -16.31 -6.75 -9.62
C GLY A 63 -17.57 -6.96 -8.81
#